data_AF-A0A352SEA5-F1
#
_entry.id   AF-A0A352SEA5-F1
#
_cell.length_a   1.000
_cell.length_b   1.000
_cell.length_c   1.000
_cell.angle_alpha   90.00
_cell.angle_beta   90.00
_cell.angle_gamma   90.00
#
_symmetry.space_group_name_H-M   'P 1'
#
loop_
_entity.id
_entity.type
_entity.pdbx_description
1 polymer ?
#
loop_
_entity_poly.entity_id
_entity_poly.type
_entity_poly.pdbx_seq_one_letter_code
_entity_poly.pdbx_strand_id
1 'polypeptide(L)' 'MVERRPVLDFITHLVLIVGIAVVAFPVYLTFVASTLTAEQVLDAPMTLIPGSHLIENYRTVLFQGVG' A
#
# COMPACT_ATOMS: atom_id res chain seq x y z
N MET A 1 -33.10 8.74 15.80
CA MET A 1 -33.65 9.33 14.55
C MET A 1 -33.27 8.43 13.40
N VAL A 2 -34.18 7.58 12.92
CA VAL A 2 -33.97 6.68 11.76
C VAL A 2 -34.64 7.34 10.56
N GLU A 3 -33.96 8.32 9.97
CA GLU A 3 -34.34 8.81 8.65
C GLU A 3 -33.62 7.93 7.64
N ARG A 4 -34.38 7.05 6.99
CA ARG A 4 -33.85 6.04 6.07
C ARG A 4 -33.42 6.74 4.77
N ARG A 5 -32.20 7.28 4.74
CA ARG A 5 -31.60 7.96 3.58
C ARG A 5 -30.50 7.09 2.95
N PRO A 6 -30.84 5.91 2.40
CA PRO A 6 -29.87 4.86 2.06
C PRO A 6 -28.79 5.31 1.07
N VAL A 7 -29.11 6.25 0.17
CA VAL A 7 -28.16 6.79 -0.80
C VAL A 7 -27.09 7.65 -0.12
N LEU A 8 -27.49 8.52 0.82
CA LEU A 8 -26.54 9.38 1.53
C LEU A 8 -25.64 8.55 2.45
N ASP A 9 -26.20 7.51 3.07
CA ASP A 9 -25.42 6.59 3.89
C ASP A 9 -24.36 5.87 3.05
N PHE A 10 -24.72 5.36 1.86
CA PHE A 10 -23.77 4.74 0.93
C PHE A 10 -22.67 5.71 0.47
N ILE A 11 -23.05 6.93 0.04
CA ILE A 11 -22.08 7.95 -0.39
C ILE A 11 -21.13 8.32 0.75
N THR A 12 -21.64 8.43 1.97
CA THR A 12 -20.80 8.72 3.15
C THR A 12 -19.72 7.65 3.33
N HIS A 13 -20.09 6.38 3.26
CA HIS A 13 -19.12 5.29 3.39
C HIS A 13 -18.14 5.25 2.22
N LEU A 14 -18.60 5.50 1.00
CA LEU A 14 -17.73 5.57 -0.19
C LEU A 14 -16.66 6.65 -0.01
N VAL A 15 -17.05 7.86 0.40
CA VAL A 15 -16.13 8.98 0.63
C VAL A 15 -15.13 8.65 1.73
N LEU A 16 -15.57 8.04 2.83
CA LEU A 16 -14.68 7.61 3.91
C LEU A 16 -13.68 6.55 3.44
N ILE A 17 -14.12 5.56 2.67
CA ILE A 17 -13.25 4.51 2.10
C ILE A 17 -12.22 5.11 1.15
N VAL A 18 -12.63 6.04 0.27
CA VAL A 18 -11.70 6.74 -0.62
C VAL A 18 -10.70 7.55 0.19
N GLY A 19 -11.13 8.26 1.23
CA GLY A 19 -10.25 8.98 2.14
C GLY A 19 -9.20 8.07 2.78
N ILE A 20 -9.62 6.89 3.27
CA ILE A 20 -8.71 5.87 3.82
C ILE A 20 -7.73 5.39 2.74
N ALA A 21 -8.21 5.08 1.54
CA ALA A 21 -7.36 4.61 0.45
C ALA A 21 -6.27 5.61 0.08
N VAL A 22 -6.61 6.90 -0.01
CA VAL A 22 -5.65 7.98 -0.29
C VAL A 22 -4.61 8.10 0.82
N VAL A 23 -5.03 8.04 2.08
CA VAL A 23 -4.11 8.13 3.23
C VAL A 23 -3.22 6.88 3.34
N ALA A 24 -3.76 5.69 3.03
CA ALA A 24 -3.03 4.43 3.08
C ALA A 24 -2.11 4.18 1.89
N PHE A 25 -2.37 4.82 0.75
CA PHE A 25 -1.60 4.65 -0.50
C PHE A 25 -0.08 4.81 -0.32
N PRO A 26 0.47 5.84 0.33
CA PRO A 26 1.92 5.95 0.53
C PRO A 26 2.50 4.80 1.35
N VAL A 27 1.77 4.29 2.35
CA VAL A 27 2.19 3.13 3.16
C VAL A 27 2.14 1.85 2.31
N TYR A 28 1.15 1.73 1.43
CA TYR A 28 1.10 0.63 0.47
C TYR A 28 2.29 0.65 -0.50
N LEU A 29 2.69 1.83 -0.98
CA LEU A 29 3.87 1.97 -1.85
C LEU A 29 5.16 1.50 -1.16
N THR A 30 5.37 1.90 0.10
CA THR A 30 6.57 1.45 0.84
C THR A 30 6.55 -0.05 1.12
N PHE A 31 5.37 -0.62 1.38
CA PHE A 31 5.20 -2.05 1.50
C PHE A 31 5.51 -2.78 0.18
N VAL A 32 4.96 -2.33 -0.95
CA VAL A 32 5.26 -2.94 -2.25
C VAL A 32 6.75 -2.83 -2.56
N ALA A 33 7.35 -1.66 -2.37
CA ALA A 33 8.78 -1.47 -2.60
C ALA A 33 9.65 -2.42 -1.75
N SER A 34 9.25 -2.72 -0.50
CA SER A 34 9.99 -3.67 0.35
C SER A 34 9.91 -5.12 -0.11
N THR A 35 9.03 -5.44 -1.07
CA THR A 35 8.88 -6.78 -1.67
C THR A 35 9.53 -6.94 -3.04
N LEU A 36 10.07 -5.85 -3.60
CA LEU A 36 10.70 -5.79 -4.92
C LEU A 36 12.22 -5.88 -4.80
N THR A 37 12.87 -6.17 -5.93
CA THR A 37 14.33 -6.01 -6.08
C THR A 37 14.69 -4.53 -6.24
N ALA A 38 15.95 -4.16 -5.98
CA ALA A 38 16.42 -2.79 -6.16
C ALA A 38 16.23 -2.28 -7.59
N GLU A 39 16.47 -3.14 -8.59
CA GLU A 39 16.27 -2.82 -10.01
C GLU A 39 14.80 -2.52 -10.33
N GLN A 40 13.87 -3.31 -9.79
CA GLN A 40 12.42 -3.11 -9.97
C GLN A 40 11.88 -1.85 -9.29
N VAL A 41 12.49 -1.42 -8.18
CA VAL A 41 12.12 -0.15 -7.52
C VAL A 41 12.57 1.06 -8.33
N LEU A 42 13.70 0.93 -9.04
CA LEU A 42 14.27 2.00 -9.87
C LEU A 42 13.66 2.07 -11.28
N ASP A 43 12.97 1.02 -11.72
CA ASP A 43 12.28 0.99 -13.01
C ASP A 43 11.03 1.90 -12.97
N ALA A 44 10.91 2.79 -13.96
CA ALA A 44 9.85 3.79 -14.01
C ALA A 44 8.89 3.50 -15.19
N PRO A 45 7.59 3.26 -14.94
CA PRO A 45 6.90 3.32 -13.64
C PRO A 45 7.09 2.06 -12.78
N MET A 46 7.32 2.26 -11.47
CA MET A 46 7.44 1.17 -10.51
C MET A 46 6.14 0.37 -10.42
N THR A 47 6.23 -0.96 -10.38
CA THR A 47 5.05 -1.82 -10.19
C THR A 47 4.37 -1.56 -8.85
N LEU A 48 3.04 -1.61 -8.85
CA LEU A 48 2.22 -1.51 -7.64
C LEU A 48 1.88 -2.89 -7.06
N ILE A 49 2.31 -3.97 -7.71
CA ILE A 49 2.00 -5.34 -7.27
C ILE A 49 3.15 -5.81 -6.36
N PRO A 50 2.86 -6.37 -5.17
CA PRO A 50 3.88 -6.96 -4.32
C PRO A 50 4.70 -8.04 -5.07
N GLY A 51 6.02 -7.96 -4.95
CA GLY A 51 6.95 -8.96 -5.45
C GLY A 51 7.14 -10.14 -4.50
N SER A 52 7.98 -11.07 -4.92
CA SER A 52 8.31 -12.29 -4.16
C SER A 52 9.47 -12.14 -3.17
N HIS A 53 10.12 -10.97 -3.10
CA HIS A 53 11.37 -10.78 -2.34
C HIS A 53 11.18 -10.31 -0.89
N LEU A 54 9.94 -10.32 -0.37
CA LEU A 54 9.65 -9.84 1.00
C LEU A 54 10.54 -10.52 2.06
N ILE A 55 10.58 -11.85 2.11
CA ILE A 55 11.32 -12.57 3.16
C ILE A 55 12.82 -12.29 3.06
N GLU A 56 13.37 -12.33 1.84
CA GLU A 56 14.80 -12.09 1.57
C GLU A 56 15.19 -10.67 1.99
N ASN A 57 14.43 -9.67 1.54
CA ASN A 57 14.71 -8.26 1.84
C ASN A 57 14.67 -7.99 3.36
N TYR A 58 13.68 -8.52 4.07
CA TYR A 58 13.61 -8.38 5.52
C TYR A 58 14.77 -9.08 6.22
N ARG A 59 15.17 -10.29 5.76
CA ARG A 59 16.31 -11.01 6.31
C ARG A 59 17.61 -10.23 6.12
N THR A 60 17.86 -9.70 4.93
CA THR A 60 19.04 -8.88 4.62
C THR A 60 19.10 -7.66 5.53
N VAL A 61 18.02 -6.89 5.62
CA VAL A 61 18.00 -5.67 6.44
C VAL A 61 18.20 -5.98 7.93
N LEU A 62 17.61 -7.05 8.45
CA LEU A 62 17.68 -7.40 9.87
C LEU A 62 18.99 -8.06 10.29
N PHE A 63 19.63 -8.84 9.42
CA PHE A 63 20.79 -9.67 9.80
C PHE A 63 22.09 -9.33 9.09
N GLN A 64 22.03 -8.72 7.91
CA GLN A 64 23.23 -8.35 7.12
C GLN A 64 23.49 -6.84 7.20
N GLY A 65 22.44 -6.03 7.36
CA GLY A 65 22.53 -4.57 7.30
C GLY A 65 22.62 -4.06 5.85
N VAL A 66 22.56 -2.74 5.69
CA VAL A 66 22.76 -2.07 4.40
C VAL A 66 24.16 -1.47 4.42
N GLY A 67 25.05 -2.00 3.57
CA GLY A 67 26.46 -1.59 3.48
C GLY A 67 26.88 -1.45 2.02
#